data_AF-A0A924LB83-F1
#
_entry.id   AF-A0A924LB83-F1
#
_cell.length_a   1.000
_cell.length_b   1.000
_cell.length_c   1.000
_cell.angle_alpha   90.00
_cell.angle_beta   90.00
_cell.angle_gamma   90.00
#
_symmetry.space_group_name_H-M   'P 1'
#
loop_
_entity.id
_entity.type
_entity.pdbx_description
1 polymer ?
#
loop_
_entity_poly.entity_id
_entity_poly.type
_entity_poly.pdbx_seq_one_letter_code
_entity_poly.pdbx_strand_id
1 'polypeptide(L)'
;MSHKHAPIEPLSASNHNEAPKPLVGTDPDQRATIGLDLLTYEQLEEFGDELDAVRQRVLDDLGQADANYIRRVIRVQQTAEVLGRITIFAGVFSIWALVAGVLLLGLSKILDNMEIGHNVMHGQYDWMNDPIVDGKRYEWDNMANAQDWKRGHNFLHHTYTNIHGMDRDIGYNLLRIDGDQPWYGTHRFNLPLAFVLMMVFEWGVMYHGVELDQYLQGKISKTDFQARKKRAGQKIRKQVFKDYIAYPALGLALVPFVGWSAPLAILGANVAANIIRNIWTFSIIFCGHFPAEVKTFAEEDAQNESRGQWYLRQILGSANISGSKPFHVLTGNLSYQIEHHLFPDIPARRYPEVAVDVHRLVEQYGLQYNTGRLSKQMLSVARQLTVYGAKPEDPYKIGNSPESKARRRAKREAAALAMEKVYTDEAGAPHLSS
;
A
#
# COMPACT_ATOMS: atom_id res chain seq x y z
N MET A 1 36.74 18.18 -17.86
CA MET A 1 36.43 16.73 -17.87
C MET A 1 35.29 16.49 -16.90
N SER A 2 34.24 15.83 -17.37
CA SER A 2 32.96 15.65 -16.69
C SER A 2 33.11 14.70 -15.50
N HIS A 3 32.88 15.18 -14.29
CA HIS A 3 32.58 14.32 -13.15
C HIS A 3 31.15 13.79 -13.36
N LYS A 4 31.05 12.59 -13.93
CA LYS A 4 29.83 11.78 -13.89
C LYS A 4 29.54 11.50 -12.42
N HIS A 5 28.45 12.06 -11.90
CA HIS A 5 27.91 11.62 -10.62
C HIS A 5 27.64 10.11 -10.70
N ALA A 6 28.20 9.36 -9.75
CA ALA A 6 27.90 7.95 -9.55
C ALA A 6 26.38 7.78 -9.40
N PRO A 7 25.79 6.67 -9.90
CA PRO A 7 24.39 6.38 -9.67
C PRO A 7 24.15 6.37 -8.16
N ILE A 8 23.11 7.10 -7.73
CA ILE A 8 22.57 7.01 -6.38
C ILE A 8 22.36 5.52 -6.11
N GLU A 9 23.02 4.97 -5.09
CA GLU A 9 22.80 3.57 -4.70
C GLU A 9 21.30 3.37 -4.49
N PRO A 10 20.64 2.46 -5.23
CA PRO A 10 19.25 2.15 -4.93
C PRO A 10 19.23 1.65 -3.49
N LEU A 11 18.45 2.33 -2.62
CA LEU A 11 18.11 1.80 -1.31
C LEU A 11 17.74 0.34 -1.51
N SER A 12 18.55 -0.55 -0.94
CA SER A 12 18.41 -1.97 -1.12
C SER A 12 17.00 -2.37 -0.67
N ALA A 13 16.30 -3.21 -1.45
CA ALA A 13 15.10 -3.85 -0.94
C ALA A 13 15.42 -4.71 0.31
N SER A 14 16.69 -5.13 0.49
CA SER A 14 17.12 -5.81 1.71
C SER A 14 17.16 -4.92 2.96
N ASN A 15 17.04 -3.59 2.86
CA ASN A 15 16.96 -2.70 4.02
C ASN A 15 15.55 -2.67 4.65
N HIS A 16 14.58 -3.41 4.10
CA HIS A 16 13.29 -3.66 4.75
C HIS A 16 13.42 -4.54 6.02
N ASN A 17 14.60 -5.15 6.22
CA ASN A 17 14.90 -6.05 7.33
C ASN A 17 15.48 -5.37 8.57
N GLU A 18 16.00 -4.15 8.42
CA GLU A 18 16.22 -3.33 9.61
C GLU A 18 14.83 -3.04 10.15
N ALA A 19 14.55 -3.46 11.40
CA ALA A 19 13.32 -3.08 12.07
C ALA A 19 13.08 -1.60 11.76
N PRO A 20 11.90 -1.24 11.21
CA PRO A 20 11.65 0.11 10.77
C PRO A 20 12.02 1.05 11.89
N LYS A 21 12.93 2.00 11.60
CA LYS A 21 13.43 2.91 12.61
C LYS A 21 12.20 3.54 13.27
N PRO A 22 11.96 3.27 14.56
CA PRO A 22 10.82 3.84 15.25
C PRO A 22 10.85 5.35 15.04
N LEU A 23 9.68 5.98 15.02
CA LEU A 23 9.63 7.42 15.15
C LEU A 23 10.42 7.78 16.41
N VAL A 24 11.55 8.46 16.29
CA VAL A 24 12.39 8.76 17.45
C VAL A 24 11.88 10.05 18.07
N GLY A 25 11.39 9.93 19.30
CA GLY A 25 10.91 11.07 20.08
C GLY A 25 12.05 12.00 20.48
N THR A 26 11.71 13.25 20.82
CA THR A 26 12.68 14.17 21.42
C THR A 26 13.07 13.78 22.85
N ASP A 27 12.22 12.98 23.50
CA ASP A 27 12.45 12.40 24.81
C ASP A 27 12.77 10.90 24.65
N PRO A 28 14.01 10.46 24.96
CA PRO A 28 14.38 9.05 24.85
C PRO A 28 13.73 8.17 25.93
N ASP A 29 13.22 8.76 27.02
CA ASP A 29 12.57 8.03 28.10
C ASP A 29 11.07 7.82 27.84
N GLN A 30 10.48 8.55 26.89
CA GLN A 30 9.11 8.34 26.43
C GLN A 30 9.01 7.03 25.66
N ARG A 31 8.20 6.09 26.15
CA ARG A 31 7.86 4.85 25.42
C ARG A 31 6.57 5.04 24.62
N ALA A 32 6.47 4.34 23.49
CA ALA A 32 5.24 4.28 22.70
C ALA A 32 4.08 3.74 23.54
N THR A 33 2.89 4.29 23.30
CA THR A 33 1.65 3.92 24.01
C THR A 33 0.78 2.95 23.20
N ILE A 34 1.18 2.64 21.96
CA ILE A 34 0.44 1.75 21.06
C ILE A 34 0.25 0.38 21.70
N GLY A 35 -1.02 -0.05 21.75
CA GLY A 35 -1.42 -1.39 22.13
C GLY A 35 -1.38 -1.68 23.63
N LEU A 36 -1.07 -0.69 24.48
CA LEU A 36 -1.06 -0.87 25.94
C LEU A 36 -2.46 -1.04 26.54
N ASP A 37 -3.51 -0.74 25.76
CA ASP A 37 -4.88 -1.12 26.06
C ASP A 37 -5.14 -2.63 25.88
N LEU A 38 -4.22 -3.35 25.23
CA LEU A 38 -4.34 -4.77 24.88
C LEU A 38 -3.30 -5.64 25.59
N LEU A 39 -2.03 -5.23 25.62
CA LEU A 39 -0.89 -6.01 26.09
C LEU A 39 0.05 -5.18 26.98
N THR A 40 0.70 -5.80 27.97
CA THR A 40 1.78 -5.15 28.72
C THR A 40 3.05 -5.03 27.87
N TYR A 41 4.02 -4.22 28.31
CA TYR A 41 5.31 -4.10 27.62
C TYR A 41 6.05 -5.45 27.53
N GLU A 42 6.00 -6.25 28.59
CA GLU A 42 6.62 -7.58 28.62
C GLU A 42 5.95 -8.53 27.64
N GLN A 43 4.61 -8.53 27.58
CA GLN A 43 3.88 -9.32 26.60
C GLN A 43 4.15 -8.87 25.16
N LEU A 44 4.34 -7.58 24.92
CA LEU A 44 4.71 -7.05 23.61
C LEU A 44 6.11 -7.50 23.19
N GLU A 45 7.07 -7.55 24.11
CA GLU A 45 8.41 -8.05 23.84
C GLU A 45 8.37 -9.54 23.48
N GLU A 46 7.69 -10.38 24.29
CA GLU A 46 7.51 -11.81 24.02
C GLU A 46 6.80 -12.05 22.68
N PHE A 47 5.74 -11.28 22.40
CA PHE A 47 5.01 -11.34 21.14
C PHE A 47 5.91 -11.00 19.93
N GLY A 48 6.78 -10.02 20.08
CA GLY A 48 7.74 -9.64 19.05
C GLY A 48 8.76 -10.74 18.76
N ASP A 49 9.32 -11.33 19.82
CA ASP A 49 10.28 -12.44 19.71
C ASP A 49 9.66 -13.68 19.04
N GLU A 50 8.41 -14.02 19.39
CA GLU A 50 7.70 -15.14 18.76
C GLU A 50 7.46 -14.91 17.25
N LEU A 51 7.12 -13.68 16.85
CA LEU A 51 6.93 -13.32 15.43
C LEU A 51 8.25 -13.28 14.66
N ASP A 52 9.32 -12.74 15.25
CA ASP A 52 10.65 -12.78 14.63
C ASP A 52 11.12 -14.24 14.47
N ALA A 53 10.79 -15.14 15.42
CA ALA A 53 11.06 -16.56 15.28
C ALA A 53 10.27 -17.22 14.13
N VAL A 54 9.01 -16.83 13.88
CA VAL A 54 8.25 -17.27 12.70
C VAL A 54 8.97 -16.86 11.42
N ARG A 55 9.36 -15.59 11.32
CA ARG A 55 10.08 -15.05 10.16
C ARG A 55 11.40 -15.80 9.92
N GLN A 56 12.19 -16.00 10.98
CA GLN A 56 13.50 -16.63 10.87
C GLN A 56 13.38 -18.07 10.36
N ARG A 57 12.39 -18.85 10.81
CA ARG A 57 12.14 -20.21 10.28
C ARG A 57 11.90 -20.22 8.77
N VAL A 58 11.16 -19.25 8.24
CA VAL A 58 10.91 -19.15 6.79
C VAL A 58 12.19 -18.80 6.04
N LEU A 59 12.97 -17.85 6.56
CA LEU A 59 14.25 -17.46 5.98
C LEU A 59 15.24 -18.62 5.92
N ASP A 60 15.28 -19.43 6.98
CA ASP A 60 16.16 -20.60 7.07
C ASP A 60 15.74 -21.74 6.11
N ASP A 61 14.47 -21.83 5.73
CA ASP A 61 13.91 -22.83 4.79
C ASP A 61 13.92 -22.38 3.31
N LEU A 62 14.37 -21.16 3.01
CA LEU A 62 14.37 -20.67 1.63
C LEU A 62 15.21 -21.54 0.71
N GLY A 63 14.63 -21.93 -0.42
CA GLY A 63 15.33 -22.84 -1.31
C GLY A 63 14.72 -23.03 -2.69
N GLN A 64 15.11 -24.14 -3.33
CA GLN A 64 14.81 -24.40 -4.73
C GLN A 64 13.30 -24.42 -5.05
N ALA A 65 12.45 -24.76 -4.07
CA ALA A 65 11.00 -24.71 -4.25
C ALA A 65 10.50 -23.27 -4.53
N ASP A 66 11.03 -22.28 -3.80
CA ASP A 66 10.69 -20.86 -3.95
C ASP A 66 11.19 -20.32 -5.29
N ALA A 67 12.43 -20.65 -5.64
CA ALA A 67 13.02 -20.30 -6.94
C ALA A 67 12.23 -20.91 -8.11
N ASN A 68 11.81 -22.16 -8.00
CA ASN A 68 11.01 -22.84 -9.03
C ASN A 68 9.62 -22.22 -9.18
N TYR A 69 9.02 -21.81 -8.06
CA TYR A 69 7.73 -21.14 -8.05
C TYR A 69 7.79 -19.83 -8.82
N ILE A 70 8.67 -18.89 -8.45
CA ILE A 70 8.70 -17.57 -9.08
C ILE A 70 9.04 -17.66 -10.57
N ARG A 71 9.98 -18.55 -10.95
CA ARG A 71 10.30 -18.82 -12.36
C ARG A 71 9.13 -19.43 -13.13
N ARG A 72 8.24 -20.16 -12.47
CA ARG A 72 7.01 -20.68 -13.10
C ARG A 72 6.00 -19.56 -13.30
N VAL A 73 5.79 -18.71 -12.29
CA VAL A 73 4.89 -17.55 -12.39
C VAL A 73 5.32 -16.63 -13.52
N ILE A 74 6.61 -16.30 -13.61
CA ILE A 74 7.18 -15.49 -14.71
C ILE A 74 6.90 -16.12 -16.07
N ARG A 75 7.10 -17.43 -16.23
CA ARG A 75 6.80 -18.13 -17.49
C ARG A 75 5.31 -18.07 -17.84
N VAL A 76 4.42 -18.24 -16.87
CA VAL A 76 2.96 -18.13 -17.07
C VAL A 76 2.59 -16.71 -17.50
N GLN A 77 3.11 -15.71 -16.81
CA GLN A 77 2.89 -14.30 -17.12
C GLN A 77 3.36 -13.95 -18.54
N GLN A 78 4.60 -14.31 -18.91
CA GLN A 78 5.15 -14.06 -20.24
C GLN A 78 4.38 -14.80 -21.34
N THR A 79 3.94 -16.03 -21.06
CA THR A 79 3.11 -16.79 -22.01
C THR A 79 1.76 -16.11 -22.20
N ALA A 80 1.12 -15.65 -21.11
CA ALA A 80 -0.15 -14.92 -21.17
C ALA A 80 0.00 -13.57 -21.92
N GLU A 81 1.12 -12.86 -21.74
CA GLU A 81 1.46 -11.63 -22.46
C GLU A 81 1.51 -11.88 -23.98
N VAL A 82 2.31 -12.86 -24.40
CA VAL A 82 2.54 -13.17 -25.81
C VAL A 82 1.26 -13.70 -26.46
N LEU A 83 0.61 -14.69 -25.84
CA LEU A 83 -0.64 -15.26 -26.37
C LEU A 83 -1.76 -14.24 -26.36
N GLY A 84 -1.88 -13.42 -25.31
CA GLY A 84 -2.87 -12.35 -25.23
C GLY A 84 -2.71 -11.37 -26.39
N ARG A 85 -1.48 -10.93 -26.69
CA ARG A 85 -1.20 -10.03 -27.82
C ARG A 85 -1.49 -10.69 -29.17
N ILE A 86 -1.03 -11.92 -29.40
CA ILE A 86 -1.34 -12.65 -30.65
C ILE A 86 -2.86 -12.78 -30.82
N THR A 87 -3.57 -13.13 -29.76
CA THR A 87 -5.02 -13.32 -29.79
C THR A 87 -5.77 -12.00 -29.99
N ILE A 88 -5.28 -10.88 -29.46
CA ILE A 88 -5.83 -9.54 -29.76
C ILE A 88 -5.70 -9.22 -31.26
N PHE A 89 -4.52 -9.47 -31.85
CA PHE A 89 -4.30 -9.22 -33.28
C PHE A 89 -5.16 -10.14 -34.17
N ALA A 90 -5.36 -11.40 -33.78
CA ALA A 90 -6.31 -12.30 -34.45
C ALA A 90 -7.78 -11.89 -34.17
N GLY A 91 -8.04 -11.29 -33.02
CA GLY A 91 -9.35 -10.86 -32.53
C GLY A 91 -9.97 -9.72 -33.32
N VAL A 92 -9.21 -9.02 -34.16
CA VAL A 92 -9.78 -8.05 -35.11
C VAL A 92 -10.77 -8.70 -36.09
N PHE A 93 -10.70 -10.04 -36.26
CA PHE A 93 -11.63 -10.82 -37.07
C PHE A 93 -12.72 -11.52 -36.25
N SER A 94 -12.64 -11.51 -34.90
CA SER A 94 -13.59 -12.19 -34.02
C SER A 94 -13.63 -11.54 -32.64
N ILE A 95 -14.80 -11.03 -32.26
CA ILE A 95 -15.00 -10.37 -30.97
C ILE A 95 -14.67 -11.30 -29.79
N TRP A 96 -14.93 -12.60 -29.90
CA TRP A 96 -14.61 -13.57 -28.84
C TRP A 96 -13.12 -13.78 -28.68
N ALA A 97 -12.37 -13.80 -29.79
CA ALA A 97 -10.91 -13.83 -29.72
C ALA A 97 -10.37 -12.51 -29.16
N LEU A 98 -10.96 -11.36 -29.51
CA LEU A 98 -10.57 -10.07 -28.92
C LEU A 98 -10.77 -10.06 -27.40
N VAL A 99 -11.94 -10.51 -26.92
CA VAL A 99 -12.23 -10.65 -25.48
C VAL A 99 -11.24 -11.61 -24.80
N ALA A 100 -11.01 -12.79 -25.37
CA ALA A 100 -10.04 -13.76 -24.83
C ALA A 100 -8.62 -13.17 -24.76
N GLY A 101 -8.20 -12.44 -25.79
CA GLY A 101 -6.91 -11.77 -25.82
C GLY A 101 -6.80 -10.65 -24.77
N VAL A 102 -7.86 -9.87 -24.56
CA VAL A 102 -7.92 -8.87 -23.49
C VAL A 102 -7.82 -9.51 -22.11
N LEU A 103 -8.53 -10.60 -21.86
CA LEU A 103 -8.49 -11.31 -20.58
C LEU A 103 -7.11 -11.92 -20.31
N LEU A 104 -6.47 -12.51 -21.32
CA LEU A 104 -5.10 -13.03 -21.21
C LEU A 104 -4.08 -11.92 -20.95
N LEU A 105 -4.19 -10.78 -21.65
CA LEU A 105 -3.33 -9.63 -21.41
C LEU A 105 -3.58 -9.00 -20.02
N GLY A 106 -4.84 -8.95 -19.58
CA GLY A 106 -5.21 -8.54 -18.23
C GLY A 106 -4.60 -9.45 -17.16
N LEU A 107 -4.66 -10.77 -17.36
CA LEU A 107 -4.02 -11.76 -16.49
C LEU A 107 -2.50 -11.55 -16.42
N SER A 108 -1.84 -11.37 -17.56
CA SER A 108 -0.41 -11.04 -17.62
C SER A 108 -0.08 -9.81 -16.78
N LYS A 109 -0.82 -8.72 -16.99
CA LYS A 109 -0.64 -7.45 -16.27
C LYS A 109 -0.90 -7.57 -14.76
N ILE A 110 -1.86 -8.39 -14.35
CA ILE A 110 -2.13 -8.68 -12.92
C ILE A 110 -0.96 -9.45 -12.30
N LEU A 111 -0.48 -10.51 -12.95
CA LEU A 111 0.64 -11.31 -12.44
C LEU A 111 1.94 -10.50 -12.37
N ASP A 112 2.24 -9.70 -13.41
CA ASP A 112 3.41 -8.82 -13.40
C ASP A 112 3.31 -7.76 -12.30
N ASN A 113 2.13 -7.17 -12.07
CA ASN A 113 1.98 -6.14 -11.06
C ASN A 113 2.01 -6.69 -9.62
N MET A 114 1.25 -7.76 -9.35
CA MET A 114 0.97 -8.24 -8.00
C MET A 114 1.93 -9.36 -7.56
N GLU A 115 2.03 -10.45 -8.30
CA GLU A 115 2.77 -11.64 -7.84
C GLU A 115 4.27 -11.56 -8.13
N ILE A 116 4.65 -10.85 -9.22
CA ILE A 116 6.05 -10.71 -9.62
C ILE A 116 6.59 -9.35 -9.15
N GLY A 117 6.14 -8.25 -9.76
CA GLY A 117 6.78 -6.94 -9.61
C GLY A 117 6.77 -6.41 -8.19
N HIS A 118 5.61 -6.42 -7.53
CA HIS A 118 5.49 -6.05 -6.11
C HIS A 118 6.44 -6.88 -5.23
N ASN A 119 6.33 -8.21 -5.29
CA ASN A 119 7.10 -9.13 -4.46
C ASN A 119 8.61 -9.07 -4.72
N VAL A 120 9.02 -8.99 -5.98
CA VAL A 120 10.43 -8.84 -6.36
C VAL A 120 10.99 -7.51 -5.87
N MET A 121 10.24 -6.41 -6.03
CA MET A 121 10.72 -5.10 -5.58
C MET A 121 10.73 -4.94 -4.05
N HIS A 122 9.98 -5.76 -3.30
CA HIS A 122 10.15 -5.95 -1.86
C HIS A 122 11.41 -6.74 -1.48
N GLY A 123 12.16 -7.26 -2.45
CA GLY A 123 13.41 -7.98 -2.22
C GLY A 123 13.22 -9.45 -1.84
N GLN A 124 11.99 -9.97 -1.96
CA GLN A 124 11.64 -11.32 -1.51
C GLN A 124 12.44 -12.45 -2.17
N TYR A 125 13.09 -12.16 -3.30
CA TYR A 125 13.90 -13.10 -4.07
C TYR A 125 15.36 -12.65 -4.20
N ASP A 126 15.80 -11.61 -3.50
CA ASP A 126 17.19 -11.09 -3.59
C ASP A 126 18.22 -12.14 -3.17
N TRP A 127 17.87 -13.03 -2.23
CA TRP A 127 18.70 -14.16 -1.80
C TRP A 127 19.08 -15.11 -2.95
N MET A 128 18.29 -15.15 -4.03
CA MET A 128 18.57 -15.98 -5.20
C MET A 128 19.76 -15.46 -6.02
N ASN A 129 20.12 -14.18 -5.89
CA ASN A 129 21.09 -13.49 -6.75
C ASN A 129 20.82 -13.69 -8.26
N ASP A 130 19.54 -13.83 -8.63
CA ASP A 130 19.10 -14.07 -10.01
C ASP A 130 18.74 -12.73 -10.67
N PRO A 131 19.40 -12.32 -11.78
CA PRO A 131 19.15 -11.05 -12.44
C PRO A 131 17.70 -10.83 -12.90
N ILE A 132 16.92 -11.89 -13.07
CA ILE A 132 15.52 -11.80 -13.51
C ILE A 132 14.62 -11.28 -12.37
N VAL A 133 14.99 -11.54 -11.12
CA VAL A 133 14.21 -11.21 -9.90
C VAL A 133 15.02 -10.35 -8.93
N ASP A 134 15.92 -9.53 -9.45
CA ASP A 134 16.74 -8.60 -8.66
C ASP A 134 15.91 -7.37 -8.26
N GLY A 135 15.48 -7.32 -6.99
CA GLY A 135 14.62 -6.25 -6.46
C GLY A 135 15.24 -4.86 -6.53
N LYS A 136 16.57 -4.74 -6.62
CA LYS A 136 17.24 -3.44 -6.79
C LYS A 136 17.00 -2.87 -8.18
N ARG A 137 17.03 -3.72 -9.21
CA ARG A 137 16.98 -3.33 -10.63
C ARG A 137 15.64 -3.62 -11.32
N TYR A 138 14.76 -4.40 -10.70
CA TYR A 138 13.48 -4.77 -11.30
C TYR A 138 12.63 -3.55 -11.63
N GLU A 139 11.94 -3.61 -12.77
CA GLU A 139 11.08 -2.55 -13.25
C GLU A 139 9.86 -3.17 -13.94
N TRP A 140 8.72 -3.12 -13.25
CA TRP A 140 7.45 -3.74 -13.66
C TRP A 140 6.74 -3.02 -14.81
N ASP A 141 5.71 -3.65 -15.38
CA ASP A 141 4.84 -3.09 -16.40
C ASP A 141 3.68 -2.24 -15.84
N ASN A 142 4.04 -1.11 -15.25
CA ASN A 142 3.10 -0.15 -14.65
C ASN A 142 3.52 1.30 -14.99
N MET A 143 2.67 2.31 -14.72
CA MET A 143 3.03 3.74 -14.81
C MET A 143 3.91 4.21 -13.64
N ALA A 144 3.79 3.58 -12.48
CA ALA A 144 4.61 3.89 -11.32
C ALA A 144 6.07 3.46 -11.55
N ASN A 145 7.03 4.34 -11.23
CA ASN A 145 8.44 4.00 -11.31
C ASN A 145 8.85 3.15 -10.09
N ALA A 146 9.62 2.08 -10.33
CA ALA A 146 10.06 1.16 -9.28
C ALA A 146 10.81 1.84 -8.13
N GLN A 147 11.68 2.81 -8.41
CA GLN A 147 12.46 3.49 -7.37
C GLN A 147 11.56 4.35 -6.46
N ASP A 148 10.61 5.07 -7.05
CA ASP A 148 9.68 5.91 -6.31
C ASP A 148 8.68 5.05 -5.52
N TRP A 149 8.26 3.91 -6.09
CA TRP A 149 7.43 2.92 -5.39
C TRP A 149 8.14 2.31 -4.19
N LYS A 150 9.41 1.85 -4.33
CA LYS A 150 10.19 1.31 -3.20
C LYS A 150 10.36 2.31 -2.06
N ARG A 151 10.51 3.61 -2.38
CA ARG A 151 10.56 4.65 -1.37
C ARG A 151 9.20 4.86 -0.69
N GLY A 152 8.14 5.06 -1.48
CA GLY A 152 6.82 5.39 -0.95
C GLY A 152 6.20 4.22 -0.19
N HIS A 153 6.18 3.05 -0.82
CA HIS A 153 5.55 1.87 -0.26
C HIS A 153 6.49 1.13 0.69
N ASN A 154 7.62 0.62 0.21
CA ASN A 154 8.44 -0.26 1.04
C ASN A 154 9.14 0.46 2.21
N PHE A 155 9.57 1.70 2.01
CA PHE A 155 10.15 2.47 3.11
C PHE A 155 9.08 3.18 3.93
N LEU A 156 8.33 4.13 3.37
CA LEU A 156 7.41 4.94 4.20
C LEU A 156 6.21 4.11 4.71
N HIS A 157 5.47 3.47 3.82
CA HIS A 157 4.24 2.79 4.19
C HIS A 157 4.48 1.58 5.11
N HIS A 158 5.42 0.67 4.82
CA HIS A 158 5.68 -0.45 5.74
C HIS A 158 6.31 -0.03 7.08
N THR A 159 7.09 1.05 7.11
CA THR A 159 7.65 1.56 8.37
C THR A 159 6.55 2.19 9.23
N TYR A 160 5.75 3.08 8.63
CA TYR A 160 4.82 3.95 9.34
C TYR A 160 3.35 3.61 9.11
N THR A 161 3.04 2.36 8.73
CA THR A 161 1.70 1.91 8.34
C THR A 161 0.59 2.49 9.22
N ASN A 162 -0.34 3.18 8.57
CA ASN A 162 -1.50 3.83 9.18
C ASN A 162 -1.20 4.88 10.27
N ILE A 163 0.03 5.42 10.34
CA ILE A 163 0.34 6.59 11.18
C ILE A 163 -0.01 7.87 10.42
N HIS A 164 -0.90 8.68 11.01
CA HIS A 164 -1.34 9.96 10.43
C HIS A 164 -0.16 10.90 10.19
N GLY A 165 -0.11 11.48 8.99
CA GLY A 165 0.92 12.44 8.59
C GLY A 165 2.25 11.82 8.16
N MET A 166 2.46 10.53 8.43
CA MET A 166 3.66 9.76 8.07
C MET A 166 3.39 8.80 6.92
N ASP A 167 2.33 8.00 7.02
CA ASP A 167 1.89 7.11 5.95
C ASP A 167 0.97 7.86 4.98
N ARG A 168 1.44 8.00 3.75
CA ARG A 168 0.71 8.71 2.69
C ARG A 168 -0.32 7.79 2.01
N ASP A 169 -0.24 6.48 2.21
CA ASP A 169 -1.23 5.53 1.68
C ASP A 169 -2.56 5.62 2.45
N ILE A 170 -2.60 6.33 3.60
CA ILE A 170 -3.84 6.73 4.30
C ILE A 170 -4.66 7.69 3.44
N GLY A 171 -5.45 7.14 2.53
CA GLY A 171 -6.33 7.90 1.63
C GLY A 171 -5.62 8.57 0.45
N TYR A 172 -4.32 8.30 0.23
CA TYR A 172 -3.54 8.81 -0.92
C TYR A 172 -3.55 10.34 -1.08
N ASN A 173 -3.76 11.10 0.01
CA ASN A 173 -4.03 12.55 0.01
C ASN A 173 -5.22 12.99 -0.88
N LEU A 174 -6.05 12.04 -1.32
CA LEU A 174 -7.18 12.25 -2.21
C LEU A 174 -8.50 11.97 -1.51
N LEU A 175 -8.52 10.91 -0.70
CA LEU A 175 -9.69 10.37 -0.02
C LEU A 175 -9.55 10.61 1.48
N ARG A 176 -10.66 10.88 2.14
CA ARG A 176 -10.75 10.85 3.60
C ARG A 176 -11.21 9.47 4.06
N ILE A 177 -10.40 8.76 4.82
CA ILE A 177 -10.64 7.38 5.24
C ILE A 177 -10.73 7.21 6.76
N ASP A 178 -10.49 8.29 7.51
CA ASP A 178 -10.53 8.25 8.96
C ASP A 178 -11.17 9.53 9.56
N GLY A 179 -11.70 9.39 10.77
CA GLY A 179 -12.35 10.46 11.53
C GLY A 179 -11.39 11.59 11.89
N ASP A 180 -10.12 11.25 12.10
CA ASP A 180 -9.08 12.15 12.57
C ASP A 180 -8.37 12.89 11.43
N GLN A 181 -8.78 12.63 10.18
CA GLN A 181 -8.37 13.45 9.06
C GLN A 181 -9.23 14.72 8.93
N PRO A 182 -8.63 15.87 8.55
CA PRO A 182 -9.39 17.10 8.33
C PRO A 182 -10.39 16.90 7.19
N TRP A 183 -11.57 17.51 7.31
CA TRP A 183 -12.56 17.45 6.24
C TRP A 183 -12.44 18.67 5.32
N TYR A 184 -12.35 18.44 4.02
CA TYR A 184 -12.39 19.45 2.98
C TYR A 184 -13.62 19.24 2.08
N GLY A 185 -14.08 20.31 1.44
CA GLY A 185 -15.25 20.27 0.55
C GLY A 185 -15.12 19.30 -0.64
N THR A 186 -13.92 18.84 -0.97
CA THR A 186 -13.67 17.79 -1.98
C THR A 186 -14.08 16.40 -1.48
N HIS A 187 -14.06 16.12 -0.18
CA HIS A 187 -14.35 14.80 0.38
C HIS A 187 -15.82 14.38 0.23
N ARG A 188 -16.74 15.31 -0.08
CA ARG A 188 -18.12 14.94 -0.52
C ARG A 188 -18.12 14.03 -1.76
N PHE A 189 -17.01 14.03 -2.50
CA PHE A 189 -16.78 13.18 -3.66
C PHE A 189 -15.89 11.97 -3.35
N ASN A 190 -15.65 11.62 -2.08
CA ASN A 190 -14.82 10.47 -1.69
C ASN A 190 -15.12 9.21 -2.52
N LEU A 191 -16.38 8.74 -2.50
CA LEU A 191 -16.75 7.52 -3.22
C LEU A 191 -16.64 7.68 -4.76
N PRO A 192 -17.14 8.77 -5.39
CA PRO A 192 -16.86 9.03 -6.80
C PRO A 192 -15.38 9.11 -7.17
N LEU A 193 -14.55 9.77 -6.35
CA LEU A 193 -13.11 9.89 -6.57
C LEU A 193 -12.41 8.55 -6.42
N ALA A 194 -12.82 7.72 -5.46
CA ALA A 194 -12.33 6.36 -5.30
C ALA A 194 -12.68 5.50 -6.52
N PHE A 195 -13.90 5.64 -7.07
CA PHE A 195 -14.27 4.95 -8.32
C PHE A 195 -13.43 5.41 -9.51
N VAL A 196 -13.18 6.71 -9.66
CA VAL A 196 -12.29 7.22 -10.72
C VAL A 196 -10.88 6.68 -10.52
N LEU A 197 -10.35 6.77 -9.31
CA LEU A 197 -9.02 6.25 -8.96
C LEU A 197 -8.92 4.74 -9.27
N MET A 198 -9.95 3.95 -8.97
CA MET A 198 -10.02 2.52 -9.30
C MET A 198 -9.85 2.26 -10.80
N MET A 199 -10.40 3.11 -11.67
CA MET A 199 -10.26 2.95 -13.13
C MET A 199 -8.86 3.29 -13.64
N VAL A 200 -8.14 4.18 -12.95
CA VAL A 200 -6.81 4.70 -13.35
C VAL A 200 -5.73 4.45 -12.30
N PHE A 201 -5.87 3.37 -11.52
CA PHE A 201 -5.10 3.19 -10.27
C PHE A 201 -3.58 3.29 -10.44
N GLU A 202 -3.02 2.71 -11.50
CA GLU A 202 -1.57 2.82 -11.81
C GLU A 202 -1.07 4.27 -11.92
N TRP A 203 -1.91 5.18 -12.42
CA TRP A 203 -1.60 6.59 -12.55
C TRP A 203 -1.66 7.29 -11.19
N GLY A 204 -2.57 6.85 -10.33
CA GLY A 204 -2.64 7.27 -8.93
C GLY A 204 -1.36 6.90 -8.19
N VAL A 205 -0.89 5.66 -8.30
CA VAL A 205 0.37 5.20 -7.67
C VAL A 205 1.57 5.98 -8.22
N MET A 206 1.62 6.24 -9.52
CA MET A 206 2.65 7.09 -10.13
C MET A 206 2.63 8.51 -9.55
N TYR A 207 1.46 9.15 -9.50
CA TYR A 207 1.31 10.50 -8.95
C TYR A 207 1.72 10.54 -7.48
N HIS A 208 1.31 9.54 -6.72
CA HIS A 208 1.65 9.37 -5.32
C HIS A 208 3.17 9.35 -5.09
N GLY A 209 3.91 8.59 -5.92
CA GLY A 209 5.38 8.48 -5.87
C GLY A 209 6.13 9.74 -6.30
N VAL A 210 5.52 10.64 -7.08
CA VAL A 210 6.14 11.93 -7.46
C VAL A 210 6.20 12.89 -6.26
N GLU A 211 5.28 12.76 -5.30
CA GLU A 211 5.19 13.56 -4.07
C GLU A 211 5.06 15.08 -4.31
N LEU A 212 4.19 15.50 -5.24
CA LEU A 212 3.95 16.92 -5.52
C LEU A 212 3.50 17.70 -4.28
N ASP A 213 2.65 17.10 -3.44
CA ASP A 213 2.19 17.67 -2.19
C ASP A 213 3.35 17.98 -1.22
N GLN A 214 4.32 17.08 -1.11
CA GLN A 214 5.50 17.26 -0.26
C GLN A 214 6.38 18.40 -0.78
N TYR A 215 6.49 18.57 -2.10
CA TYR A 215 7.23 19.69 -2.68
C TYR A 215 6.53 21.02 -2.41
N LEU A 216 5.21 21.09 -2.59
CA LEU A 216 4.42 22.29 -2.33
C LEU A 216 4.41 22.68 -0.84
N GLN A 217 4.52 21.69 0.06
CA GLN A 217 4.67 21.90 1.50
C GLN A 217 6.12 22.22 1.92
N GLY A 218 7.08 22.24 1.00
CA GLY A 218 8.49 22.53 1.29
C GLY A 218 9.25 21.38 1.99
N LYS A 219 8.69 20.17 2.04
CA LYS A 219 9.29 18.99 2.69
C LYS A 219 10.34 18.29 1.84
N ILE A 220 10.34 18.52 0.52
CA ILE A 220 11.35 18.00 -0.41
C ILE A 220 11.97 19.12 -1.22
N SER A 221 13.26 18.96 -1.55
CA SER A 221 13.99 19.93 -2.35
C SER A 221 13.45 19.98 -3.80
N LYS A 222 13.64 21.14 -4.46
CA LYS A 222 13.32 21.28 -5.89
C LYS A 222 14.10 20.27 -6.75
N THR A 223 15.34 19.97 -6.39
CA THR A 223 16.19 19.01 -7.11
C THR A 223 15.62 17.59 -7.03
N ASP A 224 15.19 17.16 -5.85
CA ASP A 224 14.60 15.82 -5.66
C ASP A 224 13.28 15.68 -6.40
N PHE A 225 12.41 16.69 -6.29
CA PHE A 225 11.14 16.72 -7.00
C PHE A 225 11.33 16.64 -8.53
N GLN A 226 12.28 17.39 -9.09
CA GLN A 226 12.57 17.33 -10.53
C GLN A 226 13.14 15.96 -10.95
N ALA A 227 13.94 15.31 -10.11
CA ALA A 227 14.43 13.96 -10.38
C ALA A 227 13.29 12.94 -10.44
N ARG A 228 12.35 12.98 -9.48
CA ARG A 228 11.15 12.13 -9.48
C ARG A 228 10.26 12.39 -10.68
N LYS A 229 9.94 13.65 -10.95
CA LYS A 229 9.17 14.06 -12.14
C LYS A 229 9.81 13.56 -13.43
N LYS A 230 11.15 13.64 -13.55
CA LYS A 230 11.89 13.13 -14.71
C LYS A 230 11.74 11.62 -14.85
N ARG A 231 11.91 10.84 -13.77
CA ARG A 231 11.71 9.38 -13.79
C ARG A 231 10.28 9.01 -14.19
N ALA A 232 9.28 9.64 -13.58
CA ALA A 232 7.88 9.46 -13.92
C ALA A 232 7.62 9.77 -15.40
N GLY A 233 8.11 10.91 -15.91
CA GLY A 233 7.97 11.27 -17.33
C GLY A 233 8.64 10.28 -18.30
N GLN A 234 9.82 9.77 -17.96
CA GLN A 234 10.49 8.73 -18.74
C GLN A 234 9.69 7.42 -18.76
N LYS A 235 9.14 7.02 -17.62
CA LYS A 235 8.31 5.82 -17.48
C LYS A 235 7.01 5.97 -18.26
N ILE A 236 6.27 7.06 -18.06
CA ILE A 236 5.04 7.40 -18.80
C ILE A 236 5.30 7.35 -20.30
N ARG A 237 6.35 8.02 -20.79
CA ARG A 237 6.68 8.03 -22.22
C ARG A 237 6.89 6.61 -22.75
N LYS A 238 7.64 5.77 -22.04
CA LYS A 238 7.89 4.38 -22.43
C LYS A 238 6.59 3.57 -22.49
N GLN A 239 5.75 3.67 -21.47
CA GLN A 239 4.51 2.89 -21.38
C GLN A 239 3.45 3.36 -22.35
N VAL A 240 3.26 4.67 -22.47
CA VAL A 240 2.30 5.25 -23.41
C VAL A 240 2.71 4.96 -24.84
N PHE A 241 4.00 5.09 -25.17
CA PHE A 241 4.50 4.72 -26.48
C PHE A 241 4.26 3.23 -26.75
N LYS A 242 4.57 2.35 -25.80
CA LYS A 242 4.38 0.91 -25.97
C LYS A 242 2.90 0.54 -26.17
N ASP A 243 2.04 0.84 -25.20
CA ASP A 243 0.66 0.35 -25.13
C ASP A 243 -0.30 1.12 -26.05
N TYR A 244 -0.06 2.41 -26.31
CA TYR A 244 -1.03 3.26 -27.01
C TYR A 244 -0.53 3.80 -28.36
N ILE A 245 0.73 3.57 -28.72
CA ILE A 245 1.28 3.98 -30.03
C ILE A 245 1.83 2.76 -30.79
N ALA A 246 2.80 2.05 -30.25
CA ALA A 246 3.53 0.98 -30.93
C ALA A 246 2.61 -0.20 -31.31
N TYR A 247 1.86 -0.76 -30.36
CA TYR A 247 0.95 -1.88 -30.67
C TYR A 247 -0.19 -1.48 -31.63
N PRO A 248 -0.90 -0.35 -31.44
CA PRO A 248 -1.86 0.12 -32.43
C PRO A 248 -1.23 0.38 -33.81
N ALA A 249 -0.02 0.94 -33.87
CA ALA A 249 0.70 1.18 -35.13
C ALA A 249 1.05 -0.13 -35.85
N LEU A 250 1.43 -1.19 -35.13
CA LEU A 250 1.59 -2.52 -35.72
C LEU A 250 0.28 -3.04 -36.33
N GLY A 251 -0.86 -2.69 -35.73
CA GLY A 251 -2.19 -2.96 -36.25
C GLY A 251 -2.51 -2.29 -37.60
N LEU A 252 -1.76 -1.25 -38.00
CA LEU A 252 -1.94 -0.60 -39.31
C LEU A 252 -1.69 -1.57 -40.48
N ALA A 253 -0.83 -2.57 -40.29
CA ALA A 253 -0.60 -3.62 -41.28
C ALA A 253 -1.86 -4.45 -41.58
N LEU A 254 -2.86 -4.43 -40.68
CA LEU A 254 -4.13 -5.15 -40.85
C LEU A 254 -5.22 -4.29 -41.51
N VAL A 255 -5.00 -2.99 -41.68
CA VAL A 255 -5.98 -2.06 -42.28
C VAL A 255 -6.46 -2.48 -43.67
N PRO A 256 -5.61 -3.02 -44.58
CA PRO A 256 -6.09 -3.52 -45.88
C PRO A 256 -7.11 -4.67 -45.78
N PHE A 257 -7.15 -5.40 -44.67
CA PHE A 257 -7.99 -6.59 -44.50
C PHE A 257 -9.27 -6.31 -43.70
N VAL A 258 -9.21 -5.41 -42.70
CA VAL A 258 -10.33 -5.15 -41.76
C VAL A 258 -10.64 -3.67 -41.57
N GLY A 259 -10.00 -2.79 -42.34
CA GLY A 259 -10.15 -1.35 -42.28
C GLY A 259 -9.52 -0.71 -41.02
N TRP A 260 -9.83 0.57 -40.82
CA TRP A 260 -9.33 1.39 -39.70
C TRP A 260 -9.80 0.93 -38.31
N SER A 261 -10.64 -0.10 -38.24
CA SER A 261 -11.08 -0.71 -36.99
C SER A 261 -9.94 -1.46 -36.26
N ALA A 262 -8.96 -2.03 -36.97
CA ALA A 262 -7.85 -2.79 -36.37
C ALA A 262 -7.01 -2.00 -35.35
N PRO A 263 -6.38 -0.85 -35.71
CA PRO A 263 -5.59 -0.08 -34.76
C PRO A 263 -6.45 0.41 -33.56
N LEU A 264 -7.73 0.75 -33.80
CA LEU A 264 -8.65 1.16 -32.74
C LEU A 264 -9.03 0.00 -31.80
N ALA A 265 -9.23 -1.20 -32.34
CA ALA A 265 -9.52 -2.40 -31.56
C ALA A 265 -8.32 -2.80 -30.68
N ILE A 266 -7.10 -2.75 -31.23
CA ILE A 266 -5.87 -3.04 -30.48
C ILE A 266 -5.64 -1.98 -29.39
N LEU A 267 -5.85 -0.70 -29.70
CA LEU A 267 -5.81 0.38 -28.72
C LEU A 267 -6.81 0.14 -27.59
N GLY A 268 -8.07 -0.14 -27.94
CA GLY A 268 -9.14 -0.43 -26.99
C GLY A 268 -8.84 -1.67 -26.14
N ALA A 269 -8.24 -2.70 -26.72
CA ALA A 269 -7.84 -3.91 -26.00
C ALA A 269 -6.74 -3.63 -24.95
N ASN A 270 -5.73 -2.83 -25.29
CA ASN A 270 -4.70 -2.41 -24.32
C ASN A 270 -5.30 -1.54 -23.21
N VAL A 271 -6.21 -0.61 -23.53
CA VAL A 271 -6.93 0.20 -22.53
C VAL A 271 -7.74 -0.70 -21.60
N ALA A 272 -8.51 -1.64 -22.15
CA ALA A 272 -9.32 -2.58 -21.38
C ALA A 272 -8.47 -3.46 -20.45
N ALA A 273 -7.34 -4.00 -20.93
CA ALA A 273 -6.45 -4.81 -20.10
C ALA A 273 -5.83 -4.00 -18.94
N ASN A 274 -5.45 -2.74 -19.17
CA ASN A 274 -4.96 -1.85 -18.10
C ASN A 274 -6.08 -1.50 -17.10
N ILE A 275 -7.32 -1.28 -17.55
CA ILE A 275 -8.48 -1.07 -16.67
C ILE A 275 -8.75 -2.32 -15.81
N ILE A 276 -8.70 -3.52 -16.39
CA ILE A 276 -8.85 -4.78 -15.65
C ILE A 276 -7.83 -4.86 -14.51
N ARG A 277 -6.55 -4.62 -14.82
CA ARG A 277 -5.49 -4.57 -13.79
C ARG A 277 -5.78 -3.48 -12.74
N ASN A 278 -6.15 -2.27 -13.16
CA ASN A 278 -6.41 -1.15 -12.23
C ASN A 278 -7.54 -1.48 -11.24
N ILE A 279 -8.67 -1.99 -11.73
CA ILE A 279 -9.80 -2.39 -10.88
C ILE A 279 -9.37 -3.49 -9.92
N TRP A 280 -8.64 -4.50 -10.41
CA TRP A 280 -8.18 -5.62 -9.58
C TRP A 280 -7.21 -5.16 -8.49
N THR A 281 -6.14 -4.46 -8.85
CA THR A 281 -5.12 -3.98 -7.91
C THR A 281 -5.72 -3.03 -6.87
N PHE A 282 -6.54 -2.06 -7.30
CA PHE A 282 -7.25 -1.17 -6.38
C PHE A 282 -8.09 -1.98 -5.39
N SER A 283 -8.84 -2.98 -5.87
CA SER A 283 -9.75 -3.75 -5.04
C SER A 283 -9.02 -4.50 -3.94
N ILE A 284 -7.86 -5.08 -4.24
CA ILE A 284 -7.06 -5.82 -3.27
C ILE A 284 -6.42 -4.87 -2.26
N ILE A 285 -5.73 -3.83 -2.72
CA ILE A 285 -4.98 -2.91 -1.83
C ILE A 285 -5.92 -2.17 -0.88
N PHE A 286 -7.04 -1.64 -1.38
CA PHE A 286 -7.99 -0.90 -0.52
C PHE A 286 -8.64 -1.81 0.53
N CYS A 287 -8.93 -3.06 0.17
CA CYS A 287 -9.48 -4.04 1.11
C CYS A 287 -8.46 -4.48 2.18
N GLY A 288 -7.16 -4.29 1.94
CA GLY A 288 -6.10 -4.59 2.90
C GLY A 288 -5.94 -3.52 4.00
N HIS A 289 -6.32 -2.27 3.73
CA HIS A 289 -5.99 -1.11 4.58
C HIS A 289 -7.17 -0.30 5.11
N PHE A 290 -8.31 -0.33 4.43
CA PHE A 290 -9.46 0.55 4.75
C PHE A 290 -10.75 -0.16 5.20
N PRO A 291 -10.81 -1.45 5.53
CA PRO A 291 -11.98 -1.99 6.23
C PRO A 291 -12.24 -1.30 7.57
N ALA A 292 -13.49 -1.39 8.05
CA ALA A 292 -13.96 -0.77 9.29
C ALA A 292 -13.21 -1.21 10.55
N GLU A 293 -12.63 -2.39 10.48
CA GLU A 293 -11.94 -3.06 11.58
C GLU A 293 -10.44 -2.69 11.63
N VAL A 294 -9.94 -1.92 10.65
CA VAL A 294 -8.53 -1.45 10.58
C VAL A 294 -8.35 -0.13 11.36
N LYS A 295 -7.32 -0.06 12.20
CA LYS A 295 -6.97 1.10 13.01
C LYS A 295 -5.98 2.04 12.30
N THR A 296 -6.09 3.32 12.62
CA THR A 296 -5.07 4.36 12.36
C THR A 296 -4.49 4.88 13.66
N PHE A 297 -3.29 5.46 13.61
CA PHE A 297 -2.49 5.81 14.78
C PHE A 297 -2.00 7.25 14.71
N ALA A 298 -1.90 7.92 15.85
CA ALA A 298 -1.27 9.23 15.93
C ALA A 298 0.26 9.07 15.98
N GLU A 299 0.97 10.07 15.45
CA GLU A 299 2.44 10.09 15.44
C GLU A 299 3.02 10.08 16.86
N GLU A 300 2.34 10.72 17.82
CA GLU A 300 2.74 10.77 19.24
C GLU A 300 2.69 9.41 19.94
N ASP A 301 1.74 8.54 19.57
CA ASP A 301 1.59 7.21 20.18
C ASP A 301 2.66 6.22 19.66
N ALA A 302 3.23 6.50 18.48
CA ALA A 302 4.23 5.68 17.80
C ALA A 302 5.69 6.09 18.07
N GLN A 303 5.93 7.08 18.93
CA GLN A 303 7.29 7.50 19.28
C GLN A 303 7.99 6.42 20.12
N ASN A 304 9.22 6.05 19.73
CA ASN A 304 10.06 5.06 20.38
C ASN A 304 9.38 3.68 20.52
N GLU A 305 8.63 3.25 19.50
CA GLU A 305 8.02 1.90 19.41
C GLU A 305 9.05 0.79 19.59
N SER A 306 8.70 -0.21 20.41
CA SER A 306 9.41 -1.49 20.40
C SER A 306 9.06 -2.31 19.15
N ARG A 307 9.84 -3.36 18.87
CA ARG A 307 9.57 -4.30 17.77
C ARG A 307 8.19 -4.95 17.88
N GLY A 308 7.81 -5.37 19.08
CA GLY A 308 6.48 -5.94 19.36
C GLY A 308 5.34 -4.96 19.14
N GLN A 309 5.51 -3.70 19.53
CA GLN A 309 4.52 -2.64 19.28
C GLN A 309 4.36 -2.36 17.79
N TRP A 310 5.48 -2.33 17.06
CA TRP A 310 5.44 -2.22 15.60
C TRP A 310 4.64 -3.37 14.99
N TYR A 311 4.90 -4.61 15.38
CA TYR A 311 4.15 -5.77 14.90
C TYR A 311 2.67 -5.71 15.23
N LEU A 312 2.32 -5.34 16.46
CA LEU A 312 0.94 -5.16 16.87
C LEU A 312 0.25 -4.10 16.02
N ARG A 313 0.91 -2.97 15.75
CA ARG A 313 0.38 -1.93 14.85
C ARG A 313 0.14 -2.47 13.45
N GLN A 314 1.06 -3.26 12.89
CA GLN A 314 0.88 -3.87 11.57
C GLN A 314 -0.38 -4.75 11.52
N ILE A 315 -0.61 -5.58 12.54
CA ILE A 315 -1.79 -6.46 12.63
C ILE A 315 -3.08 -5.64 12.76
N LEU A 316 -3.09 -4.63 13.62
CA LEU A 316 -4.25 -3.76 13.82
C LEU A 316 -4.51 -2.84 12.61
N GLY A 317 -3.47 -2.54 11.84
CA GLY A 317 -3.45 -1.65 10.68
C GLY A 317 -3.77 -2.34 9.35
N SER A 318 -4.04 -3.64 9.34
CA SER A 318 -4.25 -4.39 8.10
C SER A 318 -5.36 -5.44 8.22
N ALA A 319 -5.84 -5.91 7.06
CA ALA A 319 -6.92 -6.87 6.97
C ALA A 319 -6.69 -7.88 5.84
N ASN A 320 -6.97 -9.15 6.13
CA ASN A 320 -6.85 -10.23 5.16
C ASN A 320 -8.13 -10.45 4.35
N ILE A 321 -7.94 -11.08 3.18
CA ILE A 321 -8.98 -11.46 2.24
C ILE A 321 -8.99 -12.99 2.08
N SER A 322 -10.05 -13.64 2.53
CA SER A 322 -10.20 -15.09 2.37
C SER A 322 -10.44 -15.47 0.90
N GLY A 323 -9.82 -16.55 0.41
CA GLY A 323 -10.00 -17.00 -0.96
C GLY A 323 -9.42 -18.38 -1.25
N SER A 324 -9.39 -18.75 -2.53
CA SER A 324 -8.78 -19.99 -3.01
C SER A 324 -7.31 -19.78 -3.37
N LYS A 325 -6.54 -20.86 -3.56
CA LYS A 325 -5.12 -20.74 -3.96
C LYS A 325 -4.90 -19.91 -5.25
N PRO A 326 -5.67 -20.11 -6.34
CA PRO A 326 -5.53 -19.25 -7.52
C PRO A 326 -5.86 -17.78 -7.24
N PHE A 327 -6.86 -17.53 -6.37
CA PHE A 327 -7.18 -16.18 -5.95
C PHE A 327 -5.97 -15.52 -5.25
N HIS A 328 -5.36 -16.20 -4.29
CA HIS A 328 -4.17 -15.69 -3.59
C HIS A 328 -3.03 -15.34 -4.55
N VAL A 329 -2.73 -16.21 -5.52
CA VAL A 329 -1.72 -15.92 -6.58
C VAL A 329 -2.11 -14.68 -7.39
N LEU A 330 -3.38 -14.54 -7.78
CA LEU A 330 -3.84 -13.37 -8.54
C LEU A 330 -3.79 -12.08 -7.71
N THR A 331 -3.86 -12.17 -6.38
CA THR A 331 -3.65 -11.01 -5.48
C THR A 331 -2.19 -10.71 -5.21
N GLY A 332 -1.23 -11.46 -5.75
CA GLY A 332 0.18 -11.30 -5.34
C GLY A 332 0.46 -11.82 -3.93
N ASN A 333 -0.45 -12.64 -3.41
CA ASN A 333 -0.64 -12.98 -2.00
C ASN A 333 -0.93 -11.79 -1.06
N LEU A 334 -1.24 -10.60 -1.57
CA LEU A 334 -1.73 -9.45 -0.76
C LEU A 334 -3.10 -9.68 -0.13
N SER A 335 -3.78 -10.79 -0.46
CA SER A 335 -4.86 -11.32 0.36
C SER A 335 -4.44 -11.67 1.80
N TYR A 336 -3.14 -11.84 2.05
CA TYR A 336 -2.49 -12.02 3.35
C TYR A 336 -1.80 -10.71 3.74
N GLN A 337 -2.55 -9.61 3.77
CA GLN A 337 -2.03 -8.27 4.07
C GLN A 337 -1.37 -8.19 5.44
N ILE A 338 -1.90 -8.88 6.46
CA ILE A 338 -1.30 -8.94 7.79
C ILE A 338 0.11 -9.51 7.69
N GLU A 339 0.27 -10.70 7.10
CA GLU A 339 1.57 -11.36 6.94
C GLU A 339 2.52 -10.54 6.06
N HIS A 340 1.97 -9.90 5.02
CA HIS A 340 2.73 -9.01 4.16
C HIS A 340 3.32 -7.82 4.92
N HIS A 341 2.55 -7.24 5.85
CA HIS A 341 2.99 -6.12 6.67
C HIS A 341 3.98 -6.53 7.76
N LEU A 342 3.79 -7.71 8.35
CA LEU A 342 4.71 -8.28 9.32
C LEU A 342 6.06 -8.62 8.66
N PHE A 343 6.01 -9.26 7.49
CA PHE A 343 7.17 -9.87 6.82
C PHE A 343 7.16 -9.56 5.30
N PRO A 344 7.34 -8.29 4.90
CA PRO A 344 7.29 -7.91 3.49
C PRO A 344 8.43 -8.53 2.67
N ASP A 345 9.51 -8.93 3.33
CA ASP A 345 10.77 -9.40 2.73
C ASP A 345 10.86 -10.92 2.52
N ILE A 346 9.91 -11.71 3.02
CA ILE A 346 9.85 -13.16 2.74
C ILE A 346 9.01 -13.43 1.48
N PRO A 347 9.30 -14.48 0.68
CA PRO A 347 8.49 -14.84 -0.47
C PRO A 347 7.01 -14.97 -0.15
N ALA A 348 6.17 -14.16 -0.81
CA ALA A 348 4.75 -14.06 -0.54
C ALA A 348 3.99 -15.39 -0.72
N ARG A 349 4.54 -16.32 -1.51
CA ARG A 349 4.04 -17.70 -1.62
C ARG A 349 4.02 -18.47 -0.30
N ARG A 350 4.80 -18.02 0.70
CA ARG A 350 4.90 -18.60 2.04
C ARG A 350 3.89 -17.97 3.01
N TYR A 351 3.25 -16.85 2.66
CA TYR A 351 2.23 -16.23 3.53
C TYR A 351 1.10 -17.17 3.95
N PRO A 352 0.57 -18.10 3.12
CA PRO A 352 -0.42 -19.06 3.59
C PRO A 352 0.08 -20.00 4.70
N GLU A 353 1.37 -20.32 4.72
CA GLU A 353 2.01 -21.13 5.76
C GLU A 353 2.21 -20.30 7.03
N VAL A 354 2.77 -19.10 6.86
CA VAL A 354 3.02 -18.13 7.93
C VAL A 354 1.74 -17.68 8.63
N ALA A 355 0.65 -17.51 7.89
CA ALA A 355 -0.64 -17.09 8.42
C ALA A 355 -1.18 -18.05 9.47
N VAL A 356 -0.83 -19.35 9.42
CA VAL A 356 -1.23 -20.33 10.44
C VAL A 356 -0.56 -20.00 11.77
N ASP A 357 0.75 -19.74 11.75
CA ASP A 357 1.50 -19.39 12.95
C ASP A 357 1.11 -18.01 13.48
N VAL A 358 0.97 -17.01 12.60
CA VAL A 358 0.55 -15.65 12.97
C VAL A 358 -0.84 -15.67 13.59
N HIS A 359 -1.81 -16.38 12.99
CA HIS A 359 -3.16 -16.46 13.54
C HIS A 359 -3.17 -17.12 14.92
N ARG A 360 -2.42 -18.21 15.12
CA ARG A 360 -2.26 -18.86 16.43
C ARG A 360 -1.70 -17.90 17.48
N LEU A 361 -0.66 -17.13 17.13
CA LEU A 361 -0.08 -16.13 18.04
C LEU A 361 -1.09 -15.02 18.34
N VAL A 362 -1.77 -14.49 17.34
CA VAL A 362 -2.81 -13.46 17.53
C VAL A 362 -3.91 -13.96 18.48
N GLU A 363 -4.36 -15.22 18.34
CA GLU A 363 -5.33 -15.83 19.26
C GLU A 363 -4.74 -16.03 20.68
N GLN A 364 -3.50 -16.49 20.80
CA GLN A 364 -2.81 -16.72 22.09
C GLN A 364 -2.74 -15.44 22.93
N TYR A 365 -2.52 -14.29 22.29
CA TYR A 365 -2.45 -12.98 22.95
C TYR A 365 -3.81 -12.27 23.03
N GLY A 366 -4.91 -12.93 22.64
CA GLY A 366 -6.27 -12.37 22.70
C GLY A 366 -6.53 -11.21 21.73
N LEU A 367 -5.74 -11.12 20.66
CA LEU A 367 -5.82 -10.09 19.64
C LEU A 367 -6.82 -10.47 18.53
N GLN A 368 -7.27 -9.48 17.76
CA GLN A 368 -8.17 -9.73 16.63
C GLN A 368 -7.42 -9.98 15.33
N TYR A 369 -7.67 -11.13 14.71
CA TYR A 369 -7.18 -11.46 13.38
C TYR A 369 -8.20 -11.08 12.30
N ASN A 370 -8.06 -9.91 11.69
CA ASN A 370 -9.04 -9.37 10.75
C ASN A 370 -8.97 -10.09 9.39
N THR A 371 -9.98 -10.92 9.09
CA THR A 371 -10.11 -11.60 7.80
C THR A 371 -11.54 -11.59 7.29
N GLY A 372 -11.75 -11.42 5.99
CA GLY A 372 -13.08 -11.53 5.37
C GLY A 372 -13.05 -11.82 3.88
N ARG A 373 -14.19 -12.24 3.31
CA ARG A 373 -14.33 -12.36 1.85
C ARG A 373 -14.19 -10.99 1.18
N LEU A 374 -13.66 -10.97 -0.06
CA LEU A 374 -13.44 -9.73 -0.83
C LEU A 374 -14.68 -8.81 -0.86
N SER A 375 -15.87 -9.38 -1.03
CA SER A 375 -17.11 -8.59 -1.06
C SER A 375 -17.47 -7.95 0.28
N LYS A 376 -17.15 -8.58 1.42
CA LYS A 376 -17.32 -7.99 2.76
C LYS A 376 -16.38 -6.80 2.90
N GLN A 377 -15.09 -7.00 2.56
CA GLN A 377 -14.09 -5.95 2.69
C GLN A 377 -14.40 -4.77 1.76
N MET A 378 -14.74 -5.02 0.49
CA MET A 378 -15.09 -3.98 -0.46
C MET A 378 -16.32 -3.16 -0.03
N LEU A 379 -17.36 -3.84 0.48
CA LEU A 379 -18.53 -3.16 1.04
C LEU A 379 -18.17 -2.32 2.27
N SER A 380 -17.25 -2.81 3.11
CA SER A 380 -16.75 -2.06 4.26
C SER A 380 -16.02 -0.79 3.84
N VAL A 381 -15.12 -0.88 2.85
CA VAL A 381 -14.39 0.26 2.28
C VAL A 381 -15.37 1.28 1.70
N ALA A 382 -16.34 0.83 0.88
CA ALA A 382 -17.33 1.72 0.28
C ALA A 382 -18.18 2.44 1.34
N ARG A 383 -18.54 1.74 2.43
CA ARG A 383 -19.25 2.34 3.57
C ARG A 383 -18.39 3.38 4.29
N GLN A 384 -17.13 3.07 4.60
CA GLN A 384 -16.22 4.04 5.20
C GLN A 384 -16.08 5.30 4.34
N LEU A 385 -15.80 5.14 3.04
CA LEU A 385 -15.66 6.27 2.12
C LEU A 385 -16.93 7.14 2.07
N THR A 386 -18.10 6.53 2.18
CA THR A 386 -19.38 7.25 2.25
C THR A 386 -19.52 8.01 3.57
N VAL A 387 -19.26 7.35 4.71
CA VAL A 387 -19.34 7.95 6.05
C VAL A 387 -18.36 9.11 6.18
N TYR A 388 -17.09 8.90 5.83
CA TYR A 388 -16.05 9.91 5.96
C TYR A 388 -16.11 10.99 4.88
N GLY A 389 -16.83 10.75 3.79
CA GLY A 389 -17.14 11.76 2.78
C GLY A 389 -18.18 12.78 3.25
N ALA A 390 -19.09 12.38 4.14
CA ALA A 390 -20.08 13.28 4.72
C ALA A 390 -19.41 14.40 5.54
N LYS A 391 -19.95 15.62 5.45
CA LYS A 391 -19.48 16.75 6.26
C LYS A 391 -19.79 16.47 7.73
N PRO A 392 -18.79 16.38 8.63
CA PRO A 392 -19.06 16.19 10.04
C PRO A 392 -19.57 17.50 10.67
N GLU A 393 -20.21 17.40 11.84
CA GLU A 393 -20.71 18.57 12.58
C GLU A 393 -19.60 19.57 12.92
N ASP A 394 -18.39 19.06 13.15
CA ASP A 394 -17.18 19.85 13.28
C ASP A 394 -16.18 19.49 12.17
N PRO A 395 -16.23 20.19 11.01
CA PRO A 395 -15.38 19.90 9.86
C PRO A 395 -13.88 20.15 10.08
N TYR A 396 -13.53 20.84 11.17
CA TYR A 396 -12.15 21.23 11.48
C TYR A 396 -11.59 20.53 12.72
N LYS A 397 -12.30 19.53 13.26
CA LYS A 397 -11.99 18.96 14.58
C LYS A 397 -10.57 18.39 14.64
N ILE A 398 -9.98 17.94 13.52
CA ILE A 398 -8.66 17.32 13.51
C ILE A 398 -7.91 17.68 12.23
N GLY A 399 -7.24 18.84 12.24
CA GLY A 399 -6.38 19.31 11.15
C GLY A 399 -5.29 20.25 11.68
N ASN A 400 -4.44 20.77 10.79
CA ASN A 400 -3.44 21.78 11.14
C ASN A 400 -3.85 23.20 10.73
N SER A 401 -5.13 23.43 10.39
CA SER A 401 -5.62 24.76 10.05
C SER A 401 -5.49 25.72 11.25
N PRO A 402 -5.28 27.03 11.03
CA PRO A 402 -5.26 28.02 12.11
C PRO A 402 -6.48 27.93 13.03
N GLU A 403 -7.67 27.67 12.48
CA GLU A 403 -8.93 27.53 13.21
C GLU A 403 -8.94 26.27 14.09
N SER A 404 -8.44 25.15 13.57
CA SER A 404 -8.33 23.89 14.33
C SER A 404 -7.32 23.99 15.49
N LYS A 405 -6.19 24.67 15.28
CA LYS A 405 -5.21 24.96 16.34
C LYS A 405 -5.79 25.86 17.42
N ALA A 406 -6.50 26.92 17.04
CA ALA A 406 -7.17 27.82 17.98
C ALA A 406 -8.24 27.08 18.82
N ARG A 407 -9.02 26.20 18.19
CA ARG A 407 -10.05 25.42 18.88
C ARG A 407 -9.48 24.35 19.82
N ARG A 408 -8.36 23.70 19.46
CA ARG A 408 -7.62 22.79 20.35
C ARG A 408 -7.05 23.53 21.57
N ARG A 409 -6.45 24.70 21.34
CA ARG A 409 -5.95 25.57 22.41
C ARG A 409 -7.09 25.95 23.38
N ALA A 410 -8.22 26.40 22.84
CA ALA A 410 -9.40 26.74 23.65
C ALA A 410 -9.96 25.55 24.44
N LYS A 411 -10.01 24.34 23.85
CA LYS A 411 -10.49 23.13 24.53
C LYS A 411 -9.53 22.66 25.63
N ARG A 412 -8.21 22.75 25.40
CA ARG A 412 -7.18 22.47 26.43
C ARG A 412 -7.22 23.48 27.56
N GLU A 413 -7.37 24.78 27.25
CA GLU A 413 -7.53 25.85 28.25
C GLU A 413 -8.81 25.64 29.08
N ALA A 414 -9.93 25.29 28.44
CA ALA A 414 -11.18 24.99 29.14
C ALA A 414 -11.09 23.74 30.04
N ALA A 415 -10.39 22.69 29.59
CA ALA A 415 -10.16 21.48 30.38
C ALA A 415 -9.23 21.73 31.57
N ALA A 416 -8.17 22.53 31.38
CA ALA A 416 -7.27 22.95 32.45
C ALA A 416 -8.01 23.79 33.50
N LEU A 417 -8.83 24.75 33.08
CA LEU A 417 -9.68 25.55 33.96
C LEU A 417 -10.71 24.70 34.70
N ALA A 418 -11.27 23.68 34.05
CA ALA A 418 -12.20 22.75 34.69
C ALA A 418 -11.50 21.88 35.76
N MET A 419 -10.28 21.40 35.49
CA MET A 419 -9.49 20.64 36.46
C MET A 419 -9.03 21.51 37.64
N GLU A 420 -8.61 22.75 37.38
CA GLU A 420 -8.23 23.70 38.43
C GLU A 420 -9.43 24.03 39.35
N LYS A 421 -10.63 24.08 38.79
CA LYS A 421 -11.87 24.27 39.56
C LYS A 421 -12.21 23.06 40.43
N VAL A 422 -12.02 21.83 39.92
CA VAL A 422 -12.21 20.61 40.71
C VAL A 422 -11.20 20.54 41.87
N TYR A 423 -9.94 20.91 41.62
CA TYR A 423 -8.89 20.90 42.64
C TYR A 423 -9.09 21.95 43.74
N THR A 424 -9.66 23.11 43.39
CA THR A 424 -9.96 24.19 44.34
C THR A 424 -11.23 23.93 45.15
N ASP A 425 -12.24 23.25 44.58
CA ASP A 425 -13.45 22.83 45.30
C ASP A 425 -13.18 21.66 46.26
N GLU A 426 -12.26 20.73 45.94
CA GLU A 426 -11.86 19.63 46.85
C GLU A 426 -10.95 20.11 47.99
N ALA A 427 -10.08 21.09 47.76
CA ALA A 427 -9.22 21.68 48.79
C ALA A 427 -9.95 22.62 49.76
N GLY A 428 -11.20 23.00 49.44
CA GLY A 428 -12.04 23.90 50.25
C GLY A 428 -12.98 23.20 51.23
N ALA A 429 -13.04 21.86 51.25
CA ALA A 429 -13.93 21.14 52.16
C ALA A 429 -13.40 21.21 53.61
N PRO A 430 -14.09 21.89 54.55
CA PRO A 430 -13.63 21.97 55.92
C PRO A 430 -13.79 20.60 56.60
N HIS A 431 -12.70 20.09 57.17
CA HIS A 431 -12.71 18.95 58.08
C HIS A 431 -13.69 19.22 59.23
N LEU A 432 -14.85 18.55 59.21
CA LEU A 432 -15.71 18.43 60.39
C LEU A 432 -15.10 17.36 61.29
N SER A 433 -14.43 17.80 62.35
CA SER A 433 -14.00 16.97 63.47
C SER A 433 -15.19 16.61 64.35
N SER A 434 -15.41 15.32 64.58
CA SER A 434 -16.10 14.79 65.76
C SER A 434 -15.39 13.54 66.25
#